data_AF-A0A7W9AZH6-F1
#
_entry.id   AF-A0A7W9AZH6-F1
#
_cell.length_a   1.000
_cell.length_b   1.000
_cell.length_c   1.000
_cell.angle_alpha   90.00
_cell.angle_beta   90.00
_cell.angle_gamma   90.00
#
_symmetry.space_group_name_H-M   'P 1'
#
loop_
_entity.id
_entity.type
_entity.pdbx_description
1 polymer ?
#
loop_
_entity_poly.entity_id
_entity_poly.type
_entity_poly.pdbx_seq_one_letter_code
_entity_poly.pdbx_strand_id
1 'polypeptide(L)'
;MAKNDQEEAFERLLSSNHGRMIDFVKFAETKNAALLTFCSVWMGAIINFLKSPDTLPMGYSYAFIGALPLLAVAATISLISLLPRLLDQVHKREDEYKNFLYFGDIAKGGVKDYPEMVEAIYSPESDHSTTPTYIHDLCVQTAIQAKIACRKFRLFHWSGSLVLVAFFLMLVPPVCYVIQATYIYFSCTP
;
A
#
# COMPACT_ATOMS: atom_id res chain seq x y z
N MET A 1 -4.48 -37.72 19.85
CA MET A 1 -3.56 -36.73 20.47
C MET A 1 -2.61 -36.15 19.43
N ALA A 2 -1.60 -36.88 18.93
CA ALA A 2 -0.62 -36.34 17.98
C ALA A 2 -1.19 -35.72 16.68
N LYS A 3 -2.27 -36.27 16.12
CA LYS A 3 -2.95 -35.71 14.93
C LYS A 3 -3.65 -34.38 15.25
N ASN A 4 -4.29 -34.28 16.42
CA ASN A 4 -4.90 -33.04 16.91
C ASN A 4 -3.86 -31.95 17.14
N ASP A 5 -2.72 -32.33 17.73
CA ASP A 5 -1.60 -31.41 17.98
C ASP A 5 -1.04 -30.84 16.66
N GLN A 6 -1.01 -31.65 15.59
CA GLN A 6 -0.61 -31.20 14.25
C GLN A 6 -1.64 -30.26 13.61
N GLU A 7 -2.94 -30.56 13.74
CA GLU A 7 -4.03 -29.70 13.24
C GLU A 7 -4.01 -28.33 13.94
N GLU A 8 -3.85 -28.31 15.27
CA GLU A 8 -3.71 -27.07 16.03
C GLU A 8 -2.46 -26.29 15.66
N ALA A 9 -1.32 -26.96 15.48
CA ALA A 9 -0.09 -26.30 15.06
C ALA A 9 -0.24 -25.65 13.68
N PHE A 10 -0.90 -26.34 12.75
CA PHE A 10 -1.16 -25.82 11.40
C PHE A 10 -2.13 -24.64 11.42
N GLU A 11 -3.21 -24.73 12.18
CA GLU A 11 -4.16 -23.65 12.43
C GLU A 11 -3.46 -22.40 12.96
N ARG A 12 -2.65 -22.54 14.01
CA ARG A 12 -1.90 -21.43 14.60
C ARG A 12 -0.95 -20.78 13.60
N LEU A 13 -0.31 -21.57 12.74
CA LEU A 13 0.55 -21.07 11.68
C LEU A 13 -0.25 -20.22 10.68
N LEU A 14 -1.41 -20.70 10.23
CA LEU A 14 -2.27 -19.99 9.29
C LEU A 14 -2.84 -18.71 9.91
N SER A 15 -3.36 -18.79 11.14
CA SER A 15 -3.89 -17.65 11.89
C SER A 15 -2.81 -16.58 12.12
N SER A 16 -1.58 -17.00 12.45
CA SER A 16 -0.42 -16.10 12.55
C SER A 16 -0.10 -15.44 11.21
N ASN A 17 -0.11 -16.21 10.11
CA ASN A 17 0.19 -15.67 8.78
C ASN A 17 -0.90 -14.71 8.30
N HIS A 18 -2.17 -15.01 8.58
CA HIS A 18 -3.30 -14.12 8.33
C HIS A 18 -3.10 -12.76 9.02
N GLY A 19 -2.75 -12.77 10.31
CA GLY A 19 -2.42 -11.56 11.07
C GLY A 19 -1.28 -10.76 10.44
N ARG A 20 -0.19 -11.43 10.05
CA ARG A 20 0.94 -10.77 9.36
C ARG A 20 0.53 -10.12 8.03
N MET A 21 -0.37 -10.74 7.27
CA MET A 21 -0.86 -10.15 6.01
C MET A 21 -1.68 -8.90 6.26
N ILE A 22 -2.52 -8.88 7.30
CA ILE A 22 -3.24 -7.67 7.72
C ILE A 22 -2.26 -6.57 8.09
N ASP A 23 -1.21 -6.89 8.84
CA ASP A 23 -0.20 -5.91 9.23
C ASP A 23 0.57 -5.35 8.03
N PHE A 24 0.88 -6.18 7.03
CA PHE A 24 1.47 -5.70 5.78
C PHE A 24 0.54 -4.79 4.98
N VAL A 25 -0.77 -5.05 4.97
CA VAL A 25 -1.74 -4.13 4.36
C VAL A 25 -1.71 -2.79 5.08
N LYS A 26 -1.81 -2.76 6.41
CA LYS A 26 -1.76 -1.52 7.21
C LYS A 26 -0.46 -0.76 6.99
N PHE A 27 0.67 -1.45 7.00
CA PHE A 27 1.98 -0.84 6.76
C PHE A 27 2.08 -0.22 5.35
N ALA A 28 1.56 -0.91 4.34
CA ALA A 28 1.52 -0.37 2.98
C ALA A 28 0.59 0.87 2.89
N GLU A 29 -0.50 0.91 3.65
CA GLU A 29 -1.37 2.09 3.74
C GLU A 29 -0.67 3.26 4.41
N THR A 30 0.01 3.04 5.53
CA THR A 30 0.81 4.07 6.21
C THR A 30 1.86 4.65 5.28
N LYS A 31 2.57 3.82 4.51
CA LYS A 31 3.57 4.27 3.53
C LYS A 31 2.97 5.14 2.42
N ASN A 32 1.85 4.72 1.84
CA ASN A 32 1.18 5.49 0.78
C ASN A 32 0.60 6.81 1.33
N ALA A 33 0.05 6.81 2.55
CA ALA A 33 -0.44 8.02 3.20
C ALA A 33 0.71 9.01 3.48
N ALA A 34 1.83 8.53 4.02
CA ALA A 34 3.02 9.36 4.24
C ALA A 34 3.54 9.97 2.94
N LEU A 35 3.60 9.17 1.86
CA LEU A 35 4.05 9.65 0.55
C LEU A 35 3.08 10.67 -0.05
N LEU A 36 1.77 10.49 0.13
CA LEU A 36 0.76 11.47 -0.30
C LEU A 36 0.95 12.81 0.42
N THR A 37 1.08 12.81 1.75
CA THR A 37 1.36 14.02 2.53
C THR A 37 2.66 14.69 2.07
N PHE A 38 3.70 13.90 1.85
CA PHE A 38 4.99 14.39 1.35
C PHE A 38 4.83 15.09 -0.02
N CYS A 39 4.14 14.46 -0.97
CA CYS A 39 3.86 15.08 -2.27
C CYS A 39 3.05 16.37 -2.12
N SER A 40 2.01 16.39 -1.29
CA SER A 40 1.18 17.60 -1.09
C SER A 40 1.98 18.78 -0.54
N VAL A 41 2.86 18.55 0.44
CA VAL A 41 3.74 19.58 1.01
C VAL A 41 4.67 20.14 -0.06
N TRP A 42 5.34 19.27 -0.83
CA TRP A 42 6.27 19.70 -1.87
C TRP A 42 5.59 20.39 -3.05
N MET A 43 4.42 19.92 -3.47
CA MET A 43 3.62 20.61 -4.47
C MET A 43 3.24 22.02 -3.99
N GLY A 44 2.79 22.17 -2.75
CA GLY A 44 2.49 23.47 -2.15
C GLY A 44 3.70 24.41 -2.12
N ALA A 45 4.86 23.90 -1.71
CA ALA A 45 6.11 24.65 -1.71
C ALA A 45 6.50 25.11 -3.12
N ILE A 46 6.50 24.19 -4.10
CA ILE A 46 6.83 24.50 -5.50
C ILE A 46 5.88 25.54 -6.08
N ILE A 47 4.57 25.41 -5.84
CA ILE A 47 3.57 26.38 -6.33
C ILE A 47 3.83 27.76 -5.72
N ASN A 48 4.16 27.84 -4.43
CA ASN A 48 4.49 29.11 -3.78
C ASN A 48 5.76 29.73 -4.37
N PHE A 49 6.80 28.94 -4.62
CA PHE A 49 8.02 29.43 -5.27
C PHE A 49 7.78 29.91 -6.70
N LEU A 50 7.00 29.18 -7.49
CA LEU A 50 6.66 29.56 -8.87
C LEU A 50 5.77 30.79 -8.96
N LYS A 51 5.00 31.11 -7.91
CA LYS A 51 4.16 32.31 -7.83
C LYS A 51 4.91 33.54 -7.31
N SER A 52 6.11 33.36 -6.77
CA SER A 52 6.91 34.48 -6.29
C SER A 52 7.23 35.44 -7.45
N PRO A 53 7.13 36.77 -7.26
CA PRO A 53 7.44 37.74 -8.31
C PRO A 53 8.91 37.74 -8.72
N ASP A 54 9.79 37.25 -7.84
CA ASP A 54 11.23 37.15 -8.10
C ASP A 54 11.55 35.95 -8.99
N THR A 55 12.46 36.16 -9.94
CA THR A 55 12.99 35.06 -10.76
C THR A 55 13.75 34.09 -9.87
N LEU A 56 13.39 32.80 -9.93
CA LEU A 56 14.07 31.78 -9.14
C LEU A 56 15.55 31.65 -9.57
N PRO A 57 16.48 31.53 -8.60
CA PRO A 57 17.90 31.40 -8.90
C PRO A 57 18.18 30.12 -9.69
N MET A 58 19.32 30.06 -10.38
CA MET A 58 19.85 28.86 -11.05
C MET A 58 18.92 28.21 -12.09
N GLY A 59 17.83 28.86 -12.51
CA GLY A 59 16.88 28.29 -13.47
C GLY A 59 15.90 27.27 -12.86
N TYR A 60 15.67 27.33 -11.54
CA TYR A 60 14.76 26.43 -10.82
C TYR A 60 13.33 26.41 -11.37
N SER A 61 12.89 27.46 -12.07
CA SER A 61 11.58 27.52 -12.71
C SER A 61 11.30 26.31 -13.62
N TYR A 62 12.27 25.91 -14.45
CA TYR A 62 12.10 24.78 -15.36
C TYR A 62 12.05 23.44 -14.62
N ALA A 63 12.92 23.28 -13.60
CA ALA A 63 12.95 22.08 -12.78
C ALA A 63 11.64 21.90 -11.99
N PHE A 64 11.09 23.00 -11.46
CA PHE A 64 9.82 23.00 -10.75
C PHE A 64 8.62 22.74 -11.65
N ILE A 65 8.59 23.30 -12.86
CA ILE A 65 7.55 23.00 -13.86
C ILE A 65 7.58 21.52 -14.24
N GLY A 66 8.77 20.89 -14.35
CA GLY A 66 8.90 19.46 -14.62
C GLY A 66 8.59 18.55 -13.43
N ALA A 67 8.97 18.95 -12.21
CA ALA A 67 8.76 18.16 -10.99
C ALA A 67 7.30 18.14 -10.55
N LEU A 68 6.57 19.25 -10.72
CA LEU A 68 5.18 19.39 -10.28
C LEU A 68 4.23 18.31 -10.86
N PRO A 69 4.20 18.02 -12.17
CA PRO A 69 3.34 16.96 -12.71
C PRO A 69 3.75 15.57 -12.22
N LEU A 70 5.04 15.30 -12.02
CA LEU A 70 5.51 14.02 -11.47
C LEU A 70 5.01 13.80 -10.04
N LEU A 71 5.09 14.84 -9.19
CA LEU A 71 4.57 14.80 -7.83
C LEU A 71 3.04 14.66 -7.81
N ALA A 72 2.34 15.32 -8.74
CA ALA A 72 0.89 15.19 -8.87
C ALA A 72 0.48 13.76 -9.23
N VAL A 73 1.14 13.13 -10.22
CA VAL A 73 0.89 11.73 -10.59
C VAL A 73 1.23 10.79 -9.43
N ALA A 74 2.35 11.00 -8.73
CA ALA A 74 2.71 10.22 -7.56
C ALA A 74 1.67 10.32 -6.43
N ALA A 75 1.15 11.52 -6.17
CA ALA A 75 0.08 11.76 -5.22
C ALA A 75 -1.21 11.03 -5.62
N THR A 76 -1.61 11.11 -6.90
CA THR A 76 -2.79 10.39 -7.41
C THR A 76 -2.64 8.87 -7.26
N ILE A 77 -1.48 8.30 -7.60
CA ILE A 77 -1.23 6.85 -7.41
C ILE A 77 -1.32 6.47 -5.93
N SER A 78 -0.76 7.29 -5.04
CA SER A 78 -0.82 7.06 -3.60
C SER A 78 -2.26 7.13 -3.08
N LEU A 79 -3.07 8.07 -3.57
CA LEU A 79 -4.49 8.17 -3.26
C LEU A 79 -5.28 6.94 -3.76
N ILE A 80 -5.03 6.50 -5.00
CA ILE A 80 -5.65 5.27 -5.56
C ILE A 80 -5.28 4.03 -4.74
N SER A 81 -4.07 3.98 -4.19
CA SER A 81 -3.62 2.87 -3.33
C SER A 81 -4.40 2.79 -2.01
N LEU A 82 -4.85 3.94 -1.49
CA LEU A 82 -5.66 4.04 -0.28
C LEU A 82 -7.13 3.67 -0.52
N LEU A 83 -7.62 3.75 -1.75
CA LEU A 83 -9.01 3.40 -2.04
C LEU A 83 -9.30 1.94 -1.65
N PRO A 84 -10.38 1.69 -0.88
CA PRO A 84 -10.77 0.36 -0.49
C PRO A 84 -11.17 -0.41 -1.75
N ARG A 85 -10.44 -1.49 -2.04
CA ARG A 85 -10.97 -2.54 -2.92
C ARG A 85 -11.53 -3.62 -2.04
N LEU A 86 -12.85 -3.73 -2.07
CA LEU A 86 -13.57 -4.78 -1.37
C LEU A 86 -13.24 -6.14 -2.00
N LEU A 87 -13.22 -7.17 -1.17
CA LEU A 87 -12.90 -8.56 -1.54
C LEU A 87 -13.75 -9.04 -2.72
N ASP A 88 -15.01 -8.63 -2.80
CA ASP A 88 -15.96 -8.90 -3.88
C ASP A 88 -15.47 -8.43 -5.28
N GLN A 89 -14.56 -7.44 -5.34
CA GLN A 89 -13.96 -6.96 -6.60
C GLN A 89 -12.64 -7.67 -6.95
N VAL A 90 -11.99 -8.32 -5.98
CA VAL A 90 -10.71 -9.02 -6.17
C VAL A 90 -10.93 -10.51 -6.46
N HIS A 91 -12.03 -11.07 -5.96
CA HIS A 91 -12.47 -12.42 -6.23
C HIS A 91 -13.98 -12.40 -6.49
N LYS A 92 -14.39 -12.58 -7.76
CA LYS A 92 -15.76 -12.96 -8.06
C LYS A 92 -15.92 -14.39 -7.54
N ARG A 93 -16.67 -14.55 -6.45
CA ARG A 93 -17.07 -15.87 -5.98
C ARG A 93 -17.97 -16.50 -7.03
N GLU A 94 -17.64 -17.70 -7.49
CA GLU A 94 -18.50 -18.49 -8.36
C GLU A 94 -19.63 -19.17 -7.60
N ASP A 95 -19.50 -19.30 -6.26
CA ASP A 95 -20.43 -20.05 -5.43
C ASP A 95 -21.22 -19.17 -4.44
N GLU A 96 -22.46 -19.61 -4.15
CA GLU A 96 -23.38 -19.09 -3.13
C GLU A 96 -22.87 -19.25 -1.67
N TYR A 97 -21.63 -19.77 -1.53
CA TYR A 97 -20.97 -20.08 -0.28
C TYR A 97 -20.60 -18.83 0.53
N LYS A 98 -21.04 -18.78 1.80
CA LYS A 98 -20.78 -17.69 2.75
C LYS A 98 -19.58 -18.04 3.64
N ASN A 99 -18.54 -17.19 3.67
CA ASN A 99 -17.39 -17.34 4.59
C ASN A 99 -17.65 -16.48 5.83
N PHE A 100 -17.95 -17.14 6.94
CA PHE A 100 -18.28 -16.47 8.20
C PHE A 100 -17.09 -15.82 8.90
N LEU A 101 -15.87 -15.94 8.37
CA LEU A 101 -14.73 -15.15 8.82
C LEU A 101 -14.67 -13.79 8.09
N TYR A 102 -15.37 -13.61 6.96
CA TYR A 102 -15.25 -12.41 6.12
C TYR A 102 -16.32 -11.38 6.49
N PHE A 103 -15.89 -10.16 6.84
CA PHE A 103 -16.79 -9.09 7.30
C PHE A 103 -17.96 -8.80 6.35
N GLY A 104 -17.77 -8.93 5.03
CA GLY A 104 -18.82 -8.68 4.04
C GLY A 104 -19.95 -9.72 4.10
N ASP A 105 -19.63 -10.98 4.40
CA ASP A 105 -20.63 -12.04 4.57
C ASP A 105 -21.28 -11.98 5.94
N ILE A 106 -20.52 -11.64 6.98
CA ILE A 106 -21.04 -11.40 8.34
C ILE A 106 -22.11 -10.29 8.30
N ALA A 107 -21.80 -9.18 7.60
CA ALA A 107 -22.74 -8.07 7.45
C ALA A 107 -24.04 -8.46 6.71
N LYS A 108 -23.96 -9.40 5.75
CA LYS A 108 -25.13 -9.92 5.01
C LYS A 108 -25.90 -11.00 5.78
N GLY A 109 -25.23 -11.73 6.68
CA GLY A 109 -25.79 -12.86 7.43
C GLY A 109 -26.64 -12.49 8.65
N GLY A 110 -26.56 -11.24 9.13
CA GLY A 110 -27.29 -10.79 10.31
C GLY A 110 -26.55 -11.11 11.61
N VAL A 111 -26.41 -10.11 12.50
CA VAL A 111 -25.61 -10.21 13.74
C VAL A 111 -26.19 -11.23 14.74
N LYS A 112 -27.51 -11.41 14.74
CA LYS A 112 -28.22 -12.25 15.70
C LYS A 112 -27.95 -13.75 15.48
N ASP A 113 -27.91 -14.18 14.22
CA ASP A 113 -27.81 -15.59 13.86
C ASP A 113 -26.35 -16.04 13.67
N TYR A 114 -25.41 -15.08 13.66
CA TYR A 114 -23.98 -15.33 13.43
C TYR A 114 -23.36 -16.40 14.37
N PRO A 115 -23.59 -16.40 15.70
CA PRO A 115 -23.01 -17.41 16.59
C PRO A 115 -23.45 -18.83 16.21
N GLU A 116 -24.75 -19.01 15.96
CA GLU A 116 -25.32 -20.31 15.59
C GLU A 116 -24.78 -20.80 14.24
N MET A 117 -24.66 -19.88 13.25
CA MET A 117 -24.12 -20.21 11.94
C MET A 117 -22.64 -20.59 11.99
N VAL A 118 -21.85 -19.88 12.80
CA VAL A 118 -20.41 -20.15 12.99
C VAL A 118 -20.22 -21.49 13.69
N GLU A 119 -20.97 -21.74 14.76
CA GLU A 119 -20.91 -23.00 15.51
C GLU A 119 -21.29 -24.18 14.62
N ALA A 120 -22.33 -24.04 13.79
CA ALA A 120 -22.76 -25.10 12.87
C ALA A 120 -21.71 -25.48 11.80
N ILE A 121 -20.83 -24.54 11.41
CA ILE A 121 -19.91 -24.73 10.27
C ILE A 121 -18.46 -24.96 10.72
N TYR A 122 -18.04 -24.36 11.84
CA TYR A 122 -16.67 -24.40 12.32
C TYR A 122 -16.46 -25.26 13.57
N SER A 123 -17.51 -25.81 14.18
CA SER A 123 -17.33 -26.77 15.29
C SER A 123 -16.67 -28.05 14.78
N PRO A 124 -15.51 -28.44 15.32
CA PRO A 124 -14.84 -29.66 14.91
C PRO A 124 -15.54 -30.91 15.46
N GLU A 125 -15.39 -32.03 14.75
CA GLU A 125 -15.81 -33.34 15.24
C GLU A 125 -14.91 -33.81 16.40
N SER A 126 -15.37 -34.77 17.21
CA SER A 126 -14.71 -35.18 18.46
C SER A 126 -13.27 -35.70 18.34
N ASP A 127 -12.79 -36.03 17.13
CA ASP A 127 -11.41 -36.49 16.87
C ASP A 127 -10.57 -35.48 16.06
N HIS A 128 -11.07 -34.25 15.92
CA HIS A 128 -10.43 -33.17 15.17
C HIS A 128 -10.36 -31.88 16.01
N SER A 129 -9.37 -31.04 15.73
CA SER A 129 -9.23 -29.72 16.38
C SER A 129 -9.73 -28.60 15.48
N THR A 130 -9.95 -28.87 14.20
CA THR A 130 -10.39 -27.88 13.21
C THR A 130 -11.32 -28.50 12.17
N THR A 131 -12.11 -27.67 11.48
CA THR A 131 -12.87 -28.11 10.31
C THR A 131 -12.13 -27.79 9.01
N PRO A 132 -12.22 -28.64 7.96
CA PRO A 132 -11.67 -28.33 6.65
C PRO A 132 -12.17 -27.00 6.09
N THR A 133 -13.44 -26.68 6.36
CA THR A 133 -14.10 -25.43 5.97
C THR A 133 -13.47 -24.20 6.63
N TYR A 134 -13.20 -24.26 7.92
CA TYR A 134 -12.51 -23.19 8.65
C TYR A 134 -11.10 -22.94 8.09
N ILE A 135 -10.33 -24.01 7.90
CA ILE A 135 -8.98 -23.93 7.35
C ILE A 135 -8.97 -23.37 5.93
N HIS A 136 -9.90 -23.83 5.08
CA HIS A 136 -10.06 -23.31 3.72
C HIS A 136 -10.35 -21.81 3.73
N ASP A 137 -11.31 -21.37 4.54
CA ASP A 137 -11.72 -19.96 4.61
C ASP A 137 -10.61 -19.05 5.15
N LEU A 138 -9.84 -19.53 6.12
CA LEU A 138 -8.65 -18.84 6.63
C LEU A 138 -7.57 -18.72 5.55
N CYS A 139 -7.35 -19.77 4.75
CA CYS A 139 -6.40 -19.74 3.63
C CYS A 139 -6.83 -18.76 2.55
N VAL A 140 -8.11 -18.77 2.15
CA VAL A 140 -8.68 -17.85 1.16
C VAL A 140 -8.48 -16.41 1.61
N GLN A 141 -8.80 -16.09 2.86
CA GLN A 141 -8.60 -14.74 3.36
C GLN A 141 -7.14 -14.33 3.41
N THR A 142 -6.25 -15.22 3.87
CA THR A 142 -4.81 -14.96 3.89
C THR A 142 -4.29 -14.66 2.48
N ALA A 143 -4.69 -15.45 1.48
CA ALA A 143 -4.30 -15.24 0.09
C ALA A 143 -4.83 -13.91 -0.47
N ILE A 144 -6.05 -13.51 -0.10
CA ILE A 144 -6.62 -12.25 -0.58
C ILE A 144 -5.94 -11.05 0.09
N GLN A 145 -5.69 -11.11 1.40
CA GLN A 145 -4.93 -10.06 2.09
C GLN A 145 -3.51 -9.93 1.53
N ALA A 146 -2.85 -11.04 1.21
CA ALA A 146 -1.54 -11.03 0.54
C ALA A 146 -1.60 -10.34 -0.84
N LYS A 147 -2.64 -10.62 -1.65
CA LYS A 147 -2.86 -9.93 -2.95
C LYS A 147 -3.08 -8.42 -2.76
N ILE A 148 -3.86 -8.02 -1.75
CA ILE A 148 -4.11 -6.61 -1.44
C ILE A 148 -2.80 -5.92 -1.02
N ALA A 149 -2.04 -6.53 -0.12
CA ALA A 149 -0.74 -6.02 0.33
C ALA A 149 0.23 -5.85 -0.85
N CYS A 150 0.40 -6.89 -1.68
CA CYS A 150 1.27 -6.85 -2.86
C CYS A 150 0.89 -5.71 -3.82
N ARG A 151 -0.41 -5.54 -4.10
CA ARG A 151 -0.89 -4.42 -4.93
C ARG A 151 -0.49 -3.06 -4.34
N LYS A 152 -0.73 -2.84 -3.05
CA LYS A 152 -0.44 -1.58 -2.36
C LYS A 152 1.07 -1.28 -2.32
N PHE A 153 1.91 -2.29 -2.11
CA PHE A 153 3.37 -2.14 -2.20
C PHE A 153 3.85 -1.80 -3.60
N ARG A 154 3.27 -2.43 -4.63
CA ARG A 154 3.60 -2.10 -6.02
C ARG A 154 3.22 -0.66 -6.36
N LEU A 155 2.04 -0.20 -5.95
CA LEU A 155 1.64 1.20 -6.15
C LEU A 155 2.58 2.16 -5.39
N PHE A 156 2.95 1.83 -4.16
CA PHE A 156 3.96 2.60 -3.40
C PHE A 156 5.31 2.66 -4.12
N HIS A 157 5.77 1.57 -4.71
CA HIS A 157 7.02 1.55 -5.46
C HIS A 157 6.96 2.46 -6.69
N TRP A 158 5.85 2.43 -7.44
CA TRP A 158 5.64 3.33 -8.58
C TRP A 158 5.58 4.80 -8.17
N SER A 159 4.77 5.14 -7.16
CA SER A 159 4.68 6.53 -6.68
C SER A 159 6.01 7.01 -6.08
N GLY A 160 6.69 6.17 -5.31
CA GLY A 160 8.01 6.46 -4.76
C GLY A 160 9.06 6.71 -5.84
N SER A 161 9.04 5.91 -6.91
CA SER A 161 9.95 6.10 -8.05
C SER A 161 9.71 7.44 -8.76
N LEU A 162 8.46 7.85 -8.95
CA LEU A 162 8.13 9.16 -9.53
C LEU A 162 8.60 10.31 -8.64
N VAL A 163 8.47 10.19 -7.32
CA VAL A 163 9.00 11.18 -6.37
C VAL A 163 10.52 11.27 -6.49
N LEU A 164 11.24 10.14 -6.56
CA LEU A 164 12.69 10.15 -6.75
C LEU A 164 13.10 10.84 -8.05
N VAL A 165 12.39 10.60 -9.16
CA VAL A 165 12.65 11.29 -10.43
C VAL A 165 12.39 12.79 -10.32
N ALA A 166 11.30 13.21 -9.65
CA ALA A 166 11.00 14.62 -9.42
C ALA A 166 12.14 15.32 -8.63
N PHE A 167 12.66 14.66 -7.60
CA PHE A 167 13.77 15.19 -6.80
C PHE A 167 15.08 15.21 -7.58
N PHE A 168 15.32 14.20 -8.41
CA PHE A 168 16.47 14.21 -9.31
C PHE A 168 16.41 15.40 -10.27
N LEU A 169 15.26 15.71 -10.86
CA LEU A 169 15.08 16.90 -11.70
C LEU A 169 15.37 18.20 -10.95
N MET A 170 14.95 18.30 -9.68
CA MET A 170 15.22 19.48 -8.84
C MET A 170 16.69 19.61 -8.41
N LEU A 171 17.48 18.54 -8.51
CA LEU A 171 18.93 18.57 -8.25
C LEU A 171 19.76 19.01 -9.46
N VAL A 172 19.21 18.95 -10.68
CA VAL A 172 19.94 19.34 -11.90
C VAL A 172 20.42 20.80 -11.86
N PRO A 173 19.58 21.81 -11.54
CA PRO A 173 20.01 23.21 -11.53
C PRO A 173 21.25 23.52 -10.65
N PRO A 174 21.30 23.13 -9.36
CA PRO A 174 22.46 23.43 -8.52
C PRO A 174 23.71 22.65 -8.96
N VAL A 175 23.56 21.43 -9.47
CA VAL A 175 24.71 20.65 -10.00
C VAL A 175 25.30 21.34 -11.23
N CYS A 176 24.45 21.75 -12.18
CA CYS A 176 24.91 22.51 -13.36
C CYS A 176 25.59 23.83 -12.94
N TYR A 177 25.04 24.53 -11.95
CA TYR A 177 25.63 25.75 -11.44
C TYR A 177 27.02 25.52 -10.83
N VAL A 178 27.20 24.50 -9.99
CA VAL A 178 28.50 24.15 -9.40
C VAL A 178 29.52 23.77 -10.48
N ILE A 179 29.12 23.01 -11.49
CA ILE A 179 30.00 22.64 -12.62
C ILE A 179 30.44 23.90 -13.37
N GLN A 180 29.51 24.80 -13.71
CA GLN A 180 29.81 26.06 -14.39
C GLN A 180 30.74 26.94 -13.56
N ALA A 181 30.47 27.11 -12.26
CA ALA A 181 31.29 27.90 -11.36
C ALA A 181 32.72 27.33 -11.25
N THR A 182 32.86 26.02 -11.15
CA THR A 182 34.15 25.33 -11.08
C THR A 182 34.93 25.50 -12.39
N TYR A 183 34.27 25.34 -13.54
CA TYR A 183 34.88 25.55 -14.86
C TYR A 183 35.39 26.98 -15.02
N ILE A 184 34.61 27.98 -14.60
CA ILE A 184 35.01 29.39 -14.63
C ILE A 184 36.21 29.64 -13.70
N TYR A 185 36.19 29.09 -12.49
CA TYR A 185 37.29 29.25 -11.53
C TYR A 185 38.63 28.72 -12.08
N PHE A 186 38.64 27.53 -12.67
CA PHE A 186 39.84 26.95 -13.29
C PHE A 186 40.26 27.63 -14.58
N SER A 187 39.32 28.19 -15.35
CA SER A 187 39.64 28.92 -16.60
C SER A 187 40.22 30.32 -16.35
N CYS A 188 39.98 30.90 -15.16
CA CYS A 188 40.45 32.24 -14.77
C CYS A 188 41.66 32.24 -13.82
N THR A 189 42.18 31.07 -13.43
CA THR A 189 43.44 30.95 -12.67
C THR A 189 44.60 30.73 -13.65
N PRO A 190 45.51 31.72 -13.85
CA PRO A 190 46.66 31.60 -14.75
C PRO A 190 47.75 30.66 -14.20
#